data_AF-C4GJ65-F1
#
_entry.id   AF-C4GJ65-F1
#
_cell.length_a   1.000
_cell.length_b   1.000
_cell.length_c   1.000
_cell.angle_alpha   90.00
_cell.angle_beta   90.00
_cell.angle_gamma   90.00
#
_symmetry.space_group_name_H-M   'P 1'
#
loop_
_entity.id
_entity.type
_entity.pdbx_description
1 polymer ?
#
loop_
_entity_poly.entity_id
_entity_poly.type
_entity_poly.pdbx_seq_one_letter_code
_entity_poly.pdbx_strand_id
1 'polypeptide(L)'
;MNILITSPRAPVVLDWMRVFADADKTVLCDSLRFPLAAFAARSNPRVRYCRIPPPRYDFAGYAAAMRGLVAEADFVVPTCEDIFYLAHVPLSESEREKLFMPPRTLLLGLHDKWRFFDYLPRDTAVRLPHTRRLASADDIDWAAAGRSVFKPVYSRFGRRVLVSPRPDALENLHISAAEPWVQQQRIAGKPLCSYAVCERGRVAAQVVYDPMYLVNGSASTYFRRADEPRIHDFVTEFAVKNTFHGQAAFDFIDDGRGIYVIECNPRATSGIHLLAGALSYSGSLKSWQFNPERVQTNAAVSKKMWRLFAWQARREKTCREVWADYAAARDVLADISARDLALSMGELAWIAWRKGIALSDASTADIEWNGDAP
;
A
#
# COMPACT_ATOMS: atom_id res chain seq x y z
N MET A 1 22.25 -14.25 1.02
CA MET A 1 20.78 -14.39 1.11
C MET A 1 20.14 -14.02 -0.23
N ASN A 2 19.23 -14.87 -0.70
CA ASN A 2 18.40 -14.67 -1.90
C ASN A 2 17.06 -14.06 -1.51
N ILE A 3 16.75 -12.90 -2.08
CA ILE A 3 15.50 -12.17 -1.83
C ILE A 3 14.57 -12.31 -3.03
N LEU A 4 13.30 -12.58 -2.79
CA LEU A 4 12.24 -12.46 -3.78
C LEU A 4 11.38 -11.24 -3.44
N ILE A 5 11.15 -10.34 -4.40
CA ILE A 5 10.23 -9.20 -4.25
C ILE A 5 9.18 -9.28 -5.36
N THR A 6 7.90 -9.31 -4.97
CA THR A 6 6.81 -9.44 -5.95
C THR A 6 6.29 -8.07 -6.39
N SER A 7 5.66 -8.01 -7.55
CA SER A 7 5.01 -6.82 -8.12
C SER A 7 5.89 -5.55 -8.16
N PRO A 8 7.05 -5.54 -8.84
CA PRO A 8 7.91 -4.37 -9.12
C PRO A 8 7.26 -3.19 -9.88
N ARG A 9 5.93 -3.02 -9.82
CA ARG A 9 5.17 -1.99 -10.52
C ARG A 9 5.31 -0.61 -9.87
N ALA A 10 5.30 -0.56 -8.55
CA ALA A 10 5.33 0.68 -7.78
C ALA A 10 6.77 1.06 -7.37
N PRO A 11 7.07 2.37 -7.23
CA PRO A 11 8.39 2.85 -6.81
C PRO A 11 8.89 2.29 -5.47
N VAL A 12 7.97 1.83 -4.61
CA VAL A 12 8.28 1.22 -3.29
C VAL A 12 9.26 0.06 -3.41
N VAL A 13 9.26 -0.65 -4.55
CA VAL A 13 10.18 -1.78 -4.78
C VAL A 13 11.63 -1.33 -4.91
N LEU A 14 11.90 -0.16 -5.48
CA LEU A 14 13.26 0.39 -5.55
C LEU A 14 13.84 0.64 -4.15
N ASP A 15 12.98 1.05 -3.22
CA ASP A 15 13.36 1.26 -1.83
C ASP A 15 13.50 -0.05 -1.06
N TRP A 16 12.64 -1.03 -1.33
CA TRP A 16 12.84 -2.38 -0.80
C TRP A 16 14.15 -3.01 -1.29
N MET A 17 14.52 -2.82 -2.56
CA MET A 17 15.83 -3.25 -3.07
C MET A 17 16.99 -2.58 -2.32
N ARG A 18 16.86 -1.32 -1.91
CA ARG A 18 17.86 -0.61 -1.09
C ARG A 18 17.95 -1.16 0.34
N VAL A 19 16.81 -1.52 0.94
CA VAL A 19 16.77 -2.17 2.28
C VAL A 19 17.51 -3.51 2.27
N PHE A 20 17.48 -4.23 1.16
CA PHE A 20 18.20 -5.48 0.93
C PHE A 20 19.46 -5.31 0.07
N ALA A 21 20.17 -4.18 0.16
CA ALA A 21 21.35 -3.91 -0.66
C ALA A 21 22.47 -4.97 -0.50
N ASP A 22 22.56 -5.60 0.67
CA ASP A 22 23.55 -6.64 0.99
C ASP A 22 23.11 -8.05 0.56
N ALA A 23 21.98 -8.20 -0.13
CA ALA A 23 21.55 -9.48 -0.67
C ALA A 23 22.52 -9.98 -1.76
N ASP A 24 22.71 -11.30 -1.82
CA ASP A 24 23.54 -11.94 -2.85
C ASP A 24 22.83 -11.87 -4.21
N LYS A 25 21.52 -12.09 -4.18
CA LYS A 25 20.65 -12.09 -5.34
C LYS A 25 19.27 -11.55 -4.96
N THR A 26 18.71 -10.71 -5.83
CA THR A 26 17.35 -10.22 -5.72
C THR A 26 16.57 -10.64 -6.96
N VAL A 27 15.53 -11.45 -6.77
CA VAL A 27 14.60 -11.83 -7.83
C VAL A 27 13.37 -10.94 -7.71
N LEU A 28 12.98 -10.34 -8.82
CA LEU A 28 11.74 -9.59 -8.97
C LEU A 28 10.76 -10.42 -9.81
N CYS A 29 9.48 -10.49 -9.46
CA CYS A 29 8.50 -11.20 -10.28
C CYS A 29 7.16 -10.47 -10.43
N ASP A 30 6.61 -10.48 -11.64
CA ASP A 30 5.30 -9.91 -11.99
C ASP A 30 4.84 -10.43 -13.35
N SER A 31 3.61 -10.13 -13.74
CA SER A 31 3.02 -10.47 -15.06
C SER A 31 3.28 -9.43 -16.15
N LEU A 32 3.64 -8.19 -15.79
CA LEU A 32 3.95 -7.13 -16.76
C LEU A 32 5.25 -7.44 -17.53
N ARG A 33 5.41 -6.82 -18.69
CA ARG A 33 6.65 -6.91 -19.47
C ARG A 33 7.67 -5.87 -19.04
N PHE A 34 7.19 -4.69 -18.64
CA PHE A 34 7.99 -3.51 -18.32
C PHE A 34 7.60 -2.88 -16.95
N PRO A 35 7.54 -3.64 -15.84
CA PRO A 35 7.29 -3.05 -14.54
C PRO A 35 8.46 -2.15 -14.12
N LEU A 36 8.15 -1.05 -13.45
CA LEU A 36 9.06 0.06 -13.18
C LEU A 36 10.39 -0.35 -12.54
N ALA A 37 10.34 -1.14 -11.47
CA ALA A 37 11.55 -1.54 -10.74
C ALA A 37 12.35 -2.64 -11.45
N ALA A 38 11.78 -3.34 -12.45
CA ALA A 38 12.56 -4.30 -13.24
C ALA A 38 13.61 -3.63 -14.11
N PHE A 39 13.48 -2.33 -14.40
CA PHE A 39 14.54 -1.58 -15.08
C PHE A 39 15.81 -1.45 -14.24
N ALA A 40 15.70 -1.46 -12.90
CA ALA A 40 16.87 -1.53 -12.01
C ALA A 40 17.65 -2.85 -12.16
N ALA A 41 17.02 -3.92 -12.70
CA ALA A 41 17.70 -5.17 -13.00
C ALA A 41 18.68 -5.07 -14.19
N ARG A 42 18.53 -4.06 -15.06
CA ARG A 42 19.37 -3.91 -16.25
C ARG A 42 20.78 -3.43 -15.93
N SER A 43 20.94 -2.72 -14.82
CA SER A 43 22.19 -2.13 -14.36
C SER A 43 22.78 -2.82 -13.14
N ASN A 44 22.12 -3.85 -12.60
CA ASN A 44 22.58 -4.60 -11.44
C ASN A 44 22.57 -6.11 -11.72
N PRO A 45 23.74 -6.76 -11.87
CA PRO A 45 23.84 -8.19 -12.22
C PRO A 45 23.31 -9.12 -11.12
N ARG A 46 23.12 -8.63 -9.89
CA ARG A 46 22.52 -9.39 -8.79
C ARG A 46 20.99 -9.43 -8.85
N VAL A 47 20.39 -8.61 -9.71
CA VAL A 47 18.94 -8.48 -9.81
C VAL A 47 18.45 -9.19 -11.06
N ARG A 48 17.48 -10.09 -10.91
CA ARG A 48 16.84 -10.81 -12.02
C ARG A 48 15.35 -10.55 -12.01
N TYR A 49 14.78 -10.23 -13.18
CA TYR A 49 13.33 -10.17 -13.35
C TYR A 49 12.79 -11.47 -13.96
N CYS A 50 11.75 -12.02 -13.35
CA CYS A 50 11.03 -13.22 -13.80
C CYS A 50 9.59 -12.85 -14.11
N ARG A 51 9.19 -12.97 -15.38
CA ARG A 51 7.80 -12.80 -15.76
C ARG A 51 7.00 -14.06 -15.43
N ILE A 52 5.89 -13.91 -14.71
CA ILE A 52 5.02 -15.00 -14.25
C ILE A 52 3.56 -14.78 -14.70
N PRO A 53 2.70 -15.82 -14.70
CA PRO A 53 1.29 -15.63 -15.04
C PRO A 53 0.57 -14.66 -14.09
N PRO A 54 -0.42 -13.89 -14.57
CA PRO A 54 -1.19 -12.98 -13.74
C PRO A 54 -2.15 -13.76 -12.82
N PRO A 55 -2.09 -13.58 -11.49
CA PRO A 55 -2.84 -14.40 -10.55
C PRO A 55 -4.37 -14.27 -10.69
N ARG A 56 -4.88 -13.12 -11.14
CA ARG A 56 -6.33 -12.92 -11.32
C ARG A 56 -6.92 -13.73 -12.48
N TYR A 57 -6.13 -14.00 -13.52
CA TYR A 57 -6.62 -14.65 -14.74
C TYR A 57 -6.08 -16.07 -14.92
N ASP A 58 -4.98 -16.41 -14.23
CA ASP A 58 -4.35 -17.73 -14.24
C ASP A 58 -3.70 -18.01 -12.87
N PHE A 59 -4.54 -18.27 -11.87
CA PHE A 59 -4.05 -18.57 -10.51
C PHE A 59 -3.22 -19.86 -10.48
N ALA A 60 -3.59 -20.88 -11.25
CA ALA A 60 -2.86 -22.15 -11.29
C ALA A 60 -1.42 -21.97 -11.79
N GLY A 61 -1.25 -21.23 -12.90
CA GLY A 61 0.07 -20.87 -13.44
C GLY A 61 0.86 -19.97 -12.49
N TYR A 62 0.20 -18.99 -11.87
CA TYR A 62 0.82 -18.13 -10.85
C TYR A 62 1.31 -18.96 -9.66
N ALA A 63 0.49 -19.85 -9.10
CA ALA A 63 0.82 -20.67 -7.95
C ALA A 63 1.99 -21.62 -8.25
N ALA A 64 2.01 -22.24 -9.44
CA ALA A 64 3.13 -23.07 -9.87
C ALA A 64 4.43 -22.28 -9.97
N ALA A 65 4.40 -21.09 -10.57
CA ALA A 65 5.57 -20.22 -10.67
C ALA A 65 6.05 -19.73 -9.30
N MET A 66 5.13 -19.29 -8.43
CA MET A 66 5.47 -18.81 -7.09
C MET A 66 6.07 -19.90 -6.21
N ARG A 67 5.59 -21.15 -6.28
CA ARG A 67 6.22 -22.27 -5.55
C ARG A 67 7.70 -22.45 -5.92
N GLY A 68 8.03 -22.41 -7.21
CA GLY A 68 9.42 -22.48 -7.67
C GLY A 68 10.27 -21.31 -7.15
N LEU A 69 9.75 -20.09 -7.25
CA LEU A 69 10.45 -18.89 -6.80
C LEU A 69 10.64 -18.84 -5.27
N VAL A 70 9.64 -19.25 -4.49
CA VAL A 70 9.69 -19.30 -3.02
C VAL A 70 10.64 -20.39 -2.53
N ALA A 71 10.74 -21.51 -3.25
CA ALA A 71 11.69 -22.57 -2.93
C ALA A 71 13.15 -22.09 -3.02
N GLU A 72 13.48 -21.26 -4.02
CA GLU A 72 14.82 -20.69 -4.23
C GLU A 72 15.15 -19.48 -3.34
N ALA A 73 14.14 -18.85 -2.74
CA ALA A 73 14.30 -17.66 -1.92
C ALA A 73 14.59 -18.02 -0.46
N ASP A 74 15.34 -17.15 0.22
CA ASP A 74 15.50 -17.17 1.67
C ASP A 74 14.46 -16.27 2.37
N PHE A 75 14.00 -15.22 1.67
CA PHE A 75 13.04 -14.24 2.18
C PHE A 75 12.22 -13.66 1.03
N VAL A 76 10.91 -13.47 1.25
CA VAL A 76 9.95 -13.05 0.22
C VAL A 76 9.22 -11.80 0.68
N VAL A 77 9.27 -10.73 -0.12
CA VAL A 77 8.64 -9.44 0.18
C VAL A 77 7.55 -9.16 -0.84
N PRO A 78 6.28 -9.46 -0.51
CA PRO A 78 5.17 -9.04 -1.36
C PRO A 78 4.92 -7.55 -1.23
N THR A 79 4.79 -6.82 -2.35
CA THR A 79 4.70 -5.34 -2.30
C THR A 79 3.39 -4.76 -2.78
N CYS A 80 2.55 -5.56 -3.44
CA CYS A 80 1.29 -5.09 -4.00
C CYS A 80 0.16 -6.08 -3.71
N GLU A 81 -0.90 -5.98 -4.50
CA GLU A 81 -2.18 -6.66 -4.32
C GLU A 81 -2.10 -8.17 -4.62
N ASP A 82 -1.03 -8.60 -5.28
CA ASP A 82 -0.71 -10.02 -5.47
C ASP A 82 -0.47 -10.76 -4.14
N ILE A 83 -0.17 -10.03 -3.05
CA ILE A 83 -0.07 -10.59 -1.69
C ILE A 83 -1.31 -11.42 -1.31
N PHE A 84 -2.50 -11.02 -1.74
CA PHE A 84 -3.74 -11.71 -1.43
C PHE A 84 -3.84 -13.04 -2.17
N TYR A 85 -3.30 -13.13 -3.39
CA TYR A 85 -3.18 -14.38 -4.13
C TYR A 85 -2.06 -15.25 -3.57
N LEU A 86 -0.92 -14.66 -3.22
CA LEU A 86 0.19 -15.36 -2.57
C LEU A 86 -0.25 -16.08 -1.29
N ALA A 87 -1.16 -15.47 -0.53
CA ALA A 87 -1.75 -16.08 0.67
C ALA A 87 -2.53 -17.39 0.40
N HIS A 88 -2.93 -17.65 -0.85
CA HIS A 88 -3.64 -18.85 -1.28
C HIS A 88 -2.72 -19.89 -1.92
N VAL A 89 -1.46 -19.57 -2.19
CA VAL A 89 -0.51 -20.51 -2.82
C VAL A 89 -0.22 -21.66 -1.84
N PRO A 90 -0.34 -22.94 -2.28
CA PRO A 90 -0.10 -24.09 -1.43
C PRO A 90 1.40 -24.28 -1.20
N LEU A 91 1.89 -23.67 -0.13
CA LEU A 91 3.28 -23.77 0.35
C LEU A 91 3.39 -24.74 1.53
N SER A 92 4.59 -25.23 1.81
CA SER A 92 4.91 -25.88 3.09
C SER A 92 4.96 -24.85 4.23
N GLU A 93 5.03 -25.31 5.49
CA GLU A 93 5.15 -24.42 6.64
C GLU A 93 6.45 -23.61 6.61
N SER A 94 7.59 -24.26 6.35
CA SER A 94 8.90 -23.60 6.26
C SER A 94 8.97 -22.59 5.11
N GLU A 95 8.27 -22.83 3.99
CA GLU A 95 8.16 -21.85 2.90
C GLU A 95 7.28 -20.66 3.30
N ARG A 96 6.19 -20.88 4.06
CA ARG A 96 5.36 -19.79 4.59
C ARG A 96 6.14 -18.88 5.53
N GLU A 97 7.06 -19.42 6.32
CA GLU A 97 7.90 -18.62 7.23
C GLU A 97 8.86 -17.68 6.51
N LYS A 98 9.14 -17.92 5.22
CA LYS A 98 9.94 -17.00 4.39
C LYS A 98 9.15 -15.76 3.96
N LEU A 99 7.83 -15.80 4.03
CA LEU A 99 6.97 -14.73 3.53
C LEU A 99 6.87 -13.59 4.54
N PHE A 100 7.26 -12.40 4.12
CA PHE A 100 7.17 -11.18 4.92
C PHE A 100 5.75 -10.58 4.89
N MET A 101 4.80 -11.33 5.42
CA MET A 101 3.37 -11.01 5.45
C MET A 101 2.66 -11.75 6.60
N PRO A 102 1.48 -11.27 7.04
CA PRO A 102 0.72 -11.95 8.08
C PRO A 102 0.07 -13.24 7.56
N PRO A 103 -0.35 -14.16 8.45
CA PRO A 103 -1.14 -15.32 8.06
C PRO A 103 -2.41 -14.93 7.29
N ARG A 104 -2.84 -15.79 6.36
CA ARG A 104 -3.98 -15.54 5.44
C ARG A 104 -5.21 -14.98 6.15
N THR A 105 -5.65 -15.58 7.26
CA THR A 105 -6.86 -15.13 7.98
C THR A 105 -6.76 -13.68 8.45
N LEU A 106 -5.59 -13.29 8.98
CA LEU A 106 -5.32 -11.92 9.42
C LEU A 106 -5.21 -10.97 8.22
N LEU A 107 -4.47 -11.36 7.18
CA LEU A 107 -4.33 -10.58 5.95
C LEU A 107 -5.68 -10.20 5.34
N LEU A 108 -6.54 -11.20 5.12
CA LEU A 108 -7.86 -11.00 4.52
C LEU A 108 -8.81 -10.23 5.45
N GLY A 109 -8.68 -10.44 6.77
CA GLY A 109 -9.43 -9.69 7.78
C GLY A 109 -9.07 -8.21 7.80
N LEU A 110 -7.80 -7.85 7.59
CA LEU A 110 -7.33 -6.46 7.54
C LEU A 110 -7.69 -5.74 6.24
N HIS A 111 -7.84 -6.47 5.14
CA HIS A 111 -8.29 -5.91 3.85
C HIS A 111 -9.80 -5.64 3.80
N ASP A 112 -10.56 -6.36 4.61
CA ASP A 112 -12.00 -6.19 4.74
C ASP A 112 -12.33 -4.93 5.57
N LYS A 113 -12.90 -3.92 4.91
CA LYS A 113 -13.22 -2.60 5.50
C LYS A 113 -14.24 -2.65 6.65
N TRP A 114 -14.90 -3.78 6.87
CA TRP A 114 -15.74 -4.03 8.04
C TRP A 114 -14.96 -4.76 9.15
N ARG A 115 -14.34 -5.90 8.80
CA ARG A 115 -13.71 -6.79 9.78
C ARG A 115 -12.38 -6.25 10.32
N PHE A 116 -11.70 -5.34 9.63
CA PHE A 116 -10.36 -4.88 10.07
C PHE A 116 -10.39 -4.29 11.49
N PHE A 117 -11.50 -3.68 11.90
CA PHE A 117 -11.70 -3.13 13.25
C PHE A 117 -11.56 -4.18 14.37
N ASP A 118 -11.88 -5.45 14.10
CA ASP A 118 -11.78 -6.54 15.08
C ASP A 118 -10.31 -6.76 15.51
N TYR A 119 -9.39 -6.49 14.59
CA TYR A 119 -7.95 -6.68 14.78
C TYR A 119 -7.26 -5.48 15.41
N LEU A 120 -7.94 -4.34 15.57
CA LEU A 120 -7.32 -3.12 16.11
C LEU A 120 -7.30 -3.12 17.65
N PRO A 121 -6.27 -2.53 18.28
CA PRO A 121 -6.27 -2.31 19.72
C PRO A 121 -7.36 -1.29 20.09
N ARG A 122 -7.94 -1.46 21.30
CA ARG A 122 -9.06 -0.62 21.78
C ARG A 122 -8.62 0.40 22.83
N ASP A 123 -7.62 0.04 23.64
CA ASP A 123 -7.11 0.87 24.73
C ASP A 123 -5.98 1.79 24.25
N THR A 124 -6.25 2.59 23.23
CA THR A 124 -5.29 3.56 22.67
C THR A 124 -5.93 4.94 22.51
N ALA A 125 -5.11 5.96 22.29
CA ALA A 125 -5.61 7.30 21.98
C ALA A 125 -6.27 7.42 20.58
N VAL A 126 -6.10 6.41 19.72
CA VAL A 126 -6.71 6.35 18.39
C VAL A 126 -8.14 5.83 18.51
N ARG A 127 -9.06 6.55 17.86
CA ARG A 127 -10.50 6.27 17.83
C ARG A 127 -10.88 5.49 16.58
N LEU A 128 -12.01 4.81 16.67
CA LEU A 128 -12.60 4.09 15.54
C LEU A 128 -13.85 4.85 15.09
N PRO A 129 -14.00 5.18 13.79
CA PRO A 129 -15.22 5.78 13.30
C PRO A 129 -16.38 4.79 13.41
N HIS A 130 -17.56 5.28 13.76
CA HIS A 130 -18.76 4.44 13.73
C HIS A 130 -18.94 3.88 12.32
N THR A 131 -18.98 2.56 12.19
CA THR A 131 -19.08 1.87 10.89
C THR A 131 -20.22 0.88 10.96
N ARG A 132 -20.94 0.68 9.85
CA ARG A 132 -21.94 -0.39 9.67
C ARG A 132 -21.60 -1.16 8.40
N ARG A 133 -21.78 -2.48 8.41
CA ARG A 133 -21.80 -3.29 7.19
C ARG A 133 -23.20 -3.24 6.59
N LEU A 134 -23.26 -3.09 5.27
CA LEU A 134 -24.47 -3.11 4.47
C LEU A 134 -24.44 -4.36 3.59
N ALA A 135 -25.41 -5.25 3.75
CA ALA A 135 -25.61 -6.42 2.90
C ALA A 135 -26.84 -6.25 1.97
N SER A 136 -27.62 -5.19 2.18
CA SER A 136 -28.74 -4.76 1.35
C SER A 136 -28.95 -3.24 1.47
N ALA A 137 -29.78 -2.67 0.60
CA ALA A 137 -30.16 -1.25 0.69
C ALA A 137 -30.95 -0.91 1.97
N ASP A 138 -31.66 -1.88 2.55
CA ASP A 138 -32.44 -1.70 3.78
C ASP A 138 -31.54 -1.49 5.01
N ASP A 139 -30.27 -1.89 4.94
CA ASP A 139 -29.30 -1.68 6.01
C ASP A 139 -28.82 -0.21 6.11
N ILE A 140 -29.15 0.63 5.12
CA ILE A 140 -28.70 2.02 5.06
C ILE A 140 -29.34 2.82 6.20
N ASP A 141 -28.50 3.45 7.01
CA ASP A 141 -28.94 4.48 7.96
C ASP A 141 -29.07 5.83 7.22
N TRP A 142 -30.26 6.05 6.67
CA TRP A 142 -30.60 7.24 5.88
C TRP A 142 -30.49 8.54 6.69
N ALA A 143 -30.71 8.50 8.00
CA ALA A 143 -30.58 9.68 8.87
C ALA A 143 -29.12 10.14 8.98
N ALA A 144 -28.16 9.20 8.89
CA ALA A 144 -26.74 9.49 8.92
C ALA A 144 -26.09 9.63 7.53
N ALA A 145 -26.78 9.31 6.43
CA ALA A 145 -26.21 9.23 5.08
C ALA A 145 -25.39 10.48 4.66
N GLY A 146 -25.95 11.69 4.87
CA GLY A 146 -25.28 12.95 4.53
C GLY A 146 -24.01 13.26 5.34
N ARG A 147 -23.75 12.50 6.42
CA ARG A 147 -22.56 12.59 7.28
C ARG A 147 -21.75 11.29 7.30
N SER A 148 -21.94 10.45 6.29
CA SER A 148 -21.25 9.17 6.12
C SER A 148 -20.39 9.11 4.87
N VAL A 149 -19.49 8.14 4.86
CA VAL A 149 -18.74 7.68 3.70
C VAL A 149 -19.22 6.27 3.39
N PHE A 150 -19.62 6.03 2.14
CA PHE A 150 -19.99 4.71 1.65
C PHE A 150 -18.85 4.18 0.79
N LYS A 151 -18.42 2.96 1.09
CA LYS A 151 -17.37 2.28 0.32
C LYS A 151 -17.66 0.78 0.28
N PRO A 152 -17.37 0.08 -0.83
CA PRO A 152 -17.44 -1.37 -0.86
C PRO A 152 -16.49 -1.98 0.17
N VAL A 153 -16.84 -3.14 0.73
CA VAL A 153 -15.99 -3.86 1.70
C VAL A 153 -14.58 -4.11 1.14
N TYR A 154 -14.52 -4.55 -0.13
CA TYR A 154 -13.28 -4.66 -0.87
C TYR A 154 -13.21 -3.55 -1.92
N SER A 155 -12.24 -2.66 -1.75
CA SER A 155 -11.97 -1.57 -2.69
C SER A 155 -10.55 -1.05 -2.47
N ARG A 156 -10.03 -0.30 -3.44
CA ARG A 156 -8.64 0.17 -3.50
C ARG A 156 -8.60 1.60 -4.07
N PHE A 157 -7.54 2.34 -3.75
CA PHE A 157 -7.26 3.67 -4.31
C PHE A 157 -8.44 4.67 -4.19
N GLY A 158 -9.24 4.58 -3.13
CA GLY A 158 -10.39 5.47 -2.93
C GLY A 158 -11.48 5.38 -4.00
N ARG A 159 -11.52 4.30 -4.80
CA ARG A 159 -12.52 4.12 -5.86
C ARG A 159 -13.87 3.68 -5.30
N ARG A 160 -14.95 4.11 -5.96
CA ARG A 160 -16.35 3.89 -5.55
C ARG A 160 -16.66 4.36 -4.13
N VAL A 161 -15.92 5.36 -3.65
CA VAL A 161 -16.16 6.01 -2.37
C VAL A 161 -17.14 7.15 -2.60
N LEU A 162 -18.27 7.11 -1.91
CA LEU A 162 -19.23 8.21 -1.88
C LEU A 162 -19.11 8.92 -0.55
N VAL A 163 -18.70 10.18 -0.58
CA VAL A 163 -18.50 11.02 0.62
C VAL A 163 -19.69 11.95 0.78
N SER A 164 -20.39 11.86 1.91
CA SER A 164 -21.61 12.63 2.16
C SER A 164 -22.60 12.60 0.98
N PRO A 165 -22.93 11.41 0.45
CA PRO A 165 -23.80 11.32 -0.72
C PRO A 165 -25.18 11.90 -0.42
N ARG A 166 -25.79 12.47 -1.46
CA ARG A 166 -27.22 12.76 -1.47
C ARG A 166 -27.99 11.44 -1.62
N PRO A 167 -29.25 11.36 -1.16
CA PRO A 167 -30.02 10.12 -1.19
C PRO A 167 -30.15 9.48 -2.60
N ASP A 168 -30.34 10.29 -3.64
CA ASP A 168 -30.42 9.86 -5.05
C ASP A 168 -29.16 9.11 -5.53
N ALA A 169 -27.99 9.48 -5.02
CA ALA A 169 -26.74 8.78 -5.32
C ALA A 169 -26.65 7.40 -4.65
N LEU A 170 -27.41 7.16 -3.58
CA LEU A 170 -27.48 5.88 -2.87
C LEU A 170 -28.55 4.95 -3.42
N GLU A 171 -29.63 5.47 -3.99
CA GLU A 171 -30.71 4.67 -4.58
C GLU A 171 -30.21 3.76 -5.73
N ASN A 172 -29.16 4.19 -6.42
CA ASN A 172 -28.56 3.45 -7.54
C ASN A 172 -27.38 2.54 -7.10
N LEU A 173 -27.11 2.45 -5.80
CA LEU A 173 -26.01 1.64 -5.29
C LEU A 173 -26.39 0.16 -5.31
N HIS A 174 -25.60 -0.67 -6.00
CA HIS A 174 -25.77 -2.11 -5.90
C HIS A 174 -25.15 -2.61 -4.59
N ILE A 175 -26.00 -2.84 -3.58
CA ILE A 175 -25.62 -3.45 -2.30
C ILE A 175 -26.25 -4.84 -2.25
N SER A 176 -25.41 -5.86 -2.05
CA SER A 176 -25.88 -7.23 -1.88
C SER A 176 -25.00 -8.00 -0.90
N ALA A 177 -25.41 -9.20 -0.50
CA ALA A 177 -24.58 -10.07 0.30
C ALA A 177 -23.29 -10.50 -0.43
N ALA A 178 -23.34 -10.58 -1.77
CA ALA A 178 -22.20 -10.90 -2.63
C ALA A 178 -21.26 -9.69 -2.82
N GLU A 179 -21.82 -8.48 -2.83
CA GLU A 179 -21.07 -7.22 -2.93
C GLU A 179 -21.44 -6.29 -1.77
N PRO A 180 -20.96 -6.59 -0.54
CA PRO A 180 -21.32 -5.81 0.63
C PRO A 180 -20.58 -4.46 0.64
N TRP A 181 -21.22 -3.48 1.27
CA TRP A 181 -20.68 -2.14 1.47
C TRP A 181 -20.49 -1.85 2.96
N VAL A 182 -19.80 -0.75 3.26
CA VAL A 182 -19.78 -0.17 4.60
C VAL A 182 -20.26 1.28 4.56
N GLN A 183 -21.07 1.64 5.54
CA GLN A 183 -21.42 3.03 5.88
C GLN A 183 -20.58 3.44 7.09
N GLN A 184 -19.62 4.32 6.87
CA GLN A 184 -18.69 4.79 7.88
C GLN A 184 -18.96 6.25 8.23
N GLN A 185 -18.81 6.63 9.50
CA GLN A 185 -18.84 8.03 9.92
C GLN A 185 -17.81 8.84 9.13
N ARG A 186 -18.25 9.96 8.54
CA ARG A 186 -17.33 10.88 7.89
C ARG A 186 -16.57 11.67 8.95
N ILE A 187 -15.25 11.56 8.93
CA ILE A 187 -14.35 12.38 9.75
C ILE A 187 -13.82 13.51 8.87
N ALA A 188 -13.95 14.75 9.32
CA ALA A 188 -13.38 15.92 8.65
C ALA A 188 -12.12 16.34 9.40
N GLY A 189 -10.99 16.36 8.72
CA GLY A 189 -9.71 16.62 9.38
C GLY A 189 -8.51 16.47 8.47
N LYS A 190 -7.32 16.56 9.06
CA LYS A 190 -6.04 16.41 8.39
C LYS A 190 -5.75 14.92 8.15
N PRO A 191 -5.45 14.48 6.91
CA PRO A 191 -5.03 13.11 6.67
C PRO A 191 -3.63 12.88 7.22
N LEU A 192 -3.42 11.71 7.83
CA LEU A 192 -2.14 11.19 8.27
C LEU A 192 -2.02 9.74 7.81
N CYS A 193 -0.83 9.30 7.45
CA CYS A 193 -0.56 7.90 7.13
C CYS A 193 0.54 7.37 8.05
N SER A 194 0.46 6.09 8.40
CA SER A 194 1.58 5.38 9.01
C SER A 194 2.00 4.21 8.15
N TYR A 195 3.30 3.90 8.20
CA TYR A 195 3.88 2.69 7.62
C TYR A 195 4.87 2.10 8.61
N ALA A 196 4.77 0.79 8.81
CA ALA A 196 5.60 0.04 9.73
C ALA A 196 6.05 -1.29 9.12
N VAL A 197 7.27 -1.67 9.51
CA VAL A 197 7.88 -2.97 9.28
C VAL A 197 7.85 -3.70 10.61
N CYS A 198 7.16 -4.83 10.65
CA CYS A 198 6.88 -5.55 11.89
C CYS A 198 7.38 -6.99 11.79
N GLU A 199 7.91 -7.49 12.90
CA GLU A 199 8.44 -8.85 13.02
C GLU A 199 7.83 -9.53 14.23
N ARG A 200 6.87 -10.43 13.97
CA ARG A 200 6.26 -11.33 14.97
C ARG A 200 5.81 -10.59 16.24
N GLY A 201 5.10 -9.49 16.04
CA GLY A 201 4.53 -8.66 17.11
C GLY A 201 5.39 -7.49 17.57
N ARG A 202 6.61 -7.34 17.04
CA ARG A 202 7.50 -6.21 17.34
C ARG A 202 7.57 -5.26 16.16
N VAL A 203 7.45 -3.96 16.40
CA VAL A 203 7.72 -2.92 15.39
C VAL A 203 9.23 -2.77 15.23
N ALA A 204 9.76 -3.08 14.04
CA ALA A 204 11.17 -2.92 13.72
C ALA A 204 11.51 -1.51 13.24
N ALA A 205 10.61 -0.90 12.47
CA ALA A 205 10.69 0.48 12.04
C ALA A 205 9.30 1.02 11.76
N GLN A 206 9.07 2.30 12.02
CA GLN A 206 7.82 2.97 11.74
C GLN A 206 8.06 4.42 11.34
N VAL A 207 7.21 4.93 10.45
CA VAL A 207 7.10 6.36 10.15
C VAL A 207 5.63 6.77 10.13
N VAL A 208 5.38 8.00 10.56
CA VAL A 208 4.12 8.71 10.34
C VAL A 208 4.39 9.86 9.37
N TYR A 209 3.49 10.13 8.45
CA TYR A 209 3.68 11.15 7.45
C TYR A 209 2.38 11.82 7.00
N ASP A 210 2.52 13.07 6.57
CA ASP A 210 1.51 13.82 5.83
C ASP A 210 1.57 13.41 4.34
N PRO A 211 0.50 12.83 3.78
CA PRO A 211 0.38 12.67 2.34
C PRO A 211 0.00 14.00 1.70
N MET A 212 0.88 14.54 0.86
CA MET A 212 0.70 15.83 0.18
C MET A 212 0.63 15.64 -1.34
N TYR A 213 0.10 16.65 -2.04
CA TYR A 213 0.00 16.68 -3.50
C TYR A 213 -0.69 15.43 -4.06
N LEU A 214 -1.99 15.33 -3.79
CA LEU A 214 -2.79 14.15 -4.14
C LEU A 214 -3.25 14.22 -5.60
N VAL A 215 -2.87 13.22 -6.39
CA VAL A 215 -3.49 12.95 -7.70
C VAL A 215 -4.87 12.35 -7.46
N ASN A 216 -5.89 12.91 -8.12
CA ASN A 216 -7.29 12.48 -8.00
C ASN A 216 -7.81 12.39 -6.56
N GLY A 217 -7.25 13.18 -5.64
CA GLY A 217 -7.66 13.22 -4.24
C GLY A 217 -7.28 11.97 -3.41
N SER A 218 -6.46 11.06 -3.94
CA SER A 218 -6.12 9.80 -3.25
C SER A 218 -4.62 9.47 -3.28
N ALA A 219 -4.00 9.44 -4.47
CA ALA A 219 -2.61 9.02 -4.61
C ALA A 219 -1.66 10.19 -4.36
N SER A 220 -0.96 10.18 -3.23
CA SER A 220 0.04 11.20 -2.90
C SER A 220 1.33 11.02 -3.69
N THR A 221 1.94 12.14 -4.10
CA THR A 221 3.25 12.16 -4.77
C THR A 221 4.36 12.70 -3.89
N TYR A 222 4.04 13.13 -2.67
CA TYR A 222 4.95 13.77 -1.73
C TYR A 222 4.60 13.41 -0.29
N PHE A 223 5.62 13.01 0.47
CA PHE A 223 5.48 12.47 1.80
C PHE A 223 6.36 13.28 2.73
N ARG A 224 5.75 13.95 3.69
CA ARG A 224 6.45 14.71 4.73
C ARG A 224 6.33 13.97 6.05
N ARG A 225 7.45 13.59 6.63
CA ARG A 225 7.50 12.98 7.97
C ARG A 225 6.78 13.87 8.98
N ALA A 226 5.94 13.25 9.78
CA ALA A 226 5.30 13.85 10.93
C ALA A 226 5.72 13.07 12.19
N ASP A 227 5.62 13.72 13.34
CA ASP A 227 5.75 13.08 14.64
C ASP A 227 4.38 13.04 15.30
N GLU A 228 3.91 11.84 15.63
CA GLU A 228 2.60 11.63 16.25
C GLU A 228 2.65 10.39 17.15
N PRO A 229 3.04 10.57 18.44
CA PRO A 229 3.22 9.47 19.38
C PRO A 229 1.99 8.58 19.52
N ARG A 230 0.78 9.13 19.44
CA ARG A 230 -0.48 8.36 19.55
C ARG A 230 -0.61 7.30 18.46
N ILE A 231 -0.11 7.59 17.25
CA ILE A 231 -0.10 6.64 16.12
C ILE A 231 1.04 5.62 16.30
N HIS A 232 2.18 6.03 16.86
CA HIS A 232 3.28 5.11 17.21
C HIS A 232 2.83 4.05 18.24
N ASP A 233 2.19 4.49 19.31
CA ASP A 233 1.65 3.61 20.34
C ASP A 233 0.58 2.67 19.77
N PHE A 234 -0.35 3.21 18.97
CA PHE A 234 -1.39 2.41 18.31
C PHE A 234 -0.81 1.28 17.44
N VAL A 235 0.20 1.58 16.61
CA VAL A 235 0.80 0.56 15.73
C VAL A 235 1.61 -0.47 16.53
N THR A 236 2.22 -0.05 17.64
CA THR A 236 2.93 -0.95 18.56
C THR A 236 1.95 -1.95 19.19
N GLU A 237 0.85 -1.46 19.75
CA GLU A 237 -0.20 -2.30 20.33
C GLU A 237 -0.88 -3.20 19.28
N PHE A 238 -1.09 -2.69 18.07
CA PHE A 238 -1.57 -3.48 16.94
C PHE A 238 -0.63 -4.63 16.60
N ALA A 239 0.68 -4.37 16.54
CA ALA A 239 1.67 -5.39 16.24
C ALA A 239 1.63 -6.50 17.30
N VAL A 240 1.71 -6.13 18.58
CA VAL A 240 1.67 -7.08 19.72
C VAL A 240 0.39 -7.92 19.69
N LYS A 241 -0.78 -7.27 19.66
CA LYS A 241 -2.09 -7.94 19.68
C LYS A 241 -2.22 -9.02 18.62
N ASN A 242 -1.70 -8.78 17.42
CA ASN A 242 -1.88 -9.67 16.27
C ASN A 242 -0.66 -10.56 16.01
N THR A 243 0.40 -10.48 16.85
CA THR A 243 1.72 -11.07 16.55
C THR A 243 2.14 -10.74 15.11
N PHE A 244 1.90 -9.50 14.69
CA PHE A 244 1.93 -9.12 13.28
C PHE A 244 3.34 -9.27 12.70
N HIS A 245 3.42 -9.86 11.50
CA HIS A 245 4.67 -10.03 10.74
C HIS A 245 4.44 -9.51 9.32
N GLY A 246 5.35 -8.68 8.81
CA GLY A 246 5.23 -8.08 7.48
C GLY A 246 5.11 -6.56 7.52
N GLN A 247 4.41 -6.03 6.51
CA GLN A 247 4.23 -4.60 6.29
C GLN A 247 2.83 -4.17 6.78
N ALA A 248 2.78 -3.18 7.66
CA ALA A 248 1.53 -2.59 8.12
C ALA A 248 1.48 -1.12 7.77
N ALA A 249 0.46 -0.71 7.02
CA ALA A 249 0.15 0.69 6.81
C ALA A 249 -1.27 1.01 7.26
N PHE A 250 -1.47 2.22 7.72
CA PHE A 250 -2.75 2.70 8.21
C PHE A 250 -2.99 4.12 7.73
N ASP A 251 -4.24 4.39 7.36
CA ASP A 251 -4.69 5.74 7.04
C ASP A 251 -5.52 6.27 8.21
N PHE A 252 -5.23 7.52 8.58
CA PHE A 252 -5.84 8.21 9.70
C PHE A 252 -6.38 9.58 9.29
N ILE A 253 -7.30 10.10 10.08
CA ILE A 253 -7.77 11.49 10.02
C ILE A 253 -7.70 12.08 11.42
N ASP A 254 -6.99 13.20 11.56
CA ASP A 254 -6.98 14.03 12.78
C ASP A 254 -8.01 15.16 12.61
N ASP A 255 -9.09 15.10 13.41
CA ASP A 255 -10.16 16.12 13.40
C ASP A 255 -9.84 17.34 14.29
N GLY A 256 -8.64 17.40 14.86
CA GLY A 256 -8.19 18.41 15.82
C GLY A 256 -8.59 18.12 17.27
N ARG A 257 -9.40 17.09 17.52
CA ARG A 257 -9.79 16.61 18.86
C ARG A 257 -9.33 15.17 19.12
N GLY A 258 -9.24 14.36 18.07
CA GLY A 258 -8.80 12.98 18.12
C GLY A 258 -8.35 12.46 16.76
N ILE A 259 -7.62 11.35 16.81
CA ILE A 259 -7.13 10.65 15.62
C ILE A 259 -8.04 9.45 15.36
N TYR A 260 -8.53 9.33 14.14
CA TYR A 260 -9.37 8.21 13.72
C TYR A 260 -8.64 7.37 12.69
N VAL A 261 -8.52 6.06 12.94
CA VAL A 261 -8.04 5.10 11.93
C VAL A 261 -9.20 4.69 11.02
N ILE A 262 -9.00 4.79 9.71
CA ILE A 262 -10.07 4.62 8.71
C ILE A 262 -9.86 3.41 7.79
N GLU A 263 -8.62 2.95 7.64
CA GLU A 263 -8.23 1.85 6.76
C GLU A 263 -6.88 1.25 7.18
N CYS A 264 -6.69 -0.05 6.88
CA CYS A 264 -5.42 -0.75 6.97
C CYS A 264 -5.00 -1.24 5.57
N ASN A 265 -3.71 -1.11 5.26
CA ASN A 265 -3.08 -1.62 4.06
C ASN A 265 -1.95 -2.58 4.50
N PRO A 266 -2.19 -3.91 4.58
CA PRO A 266 -1.21 -4.87 5.09
C PRO A 266 -0.15 -5.27 4.03
N ARG A 267 0.41 -4.26 3.35
CA ARG A 267 1.38 -4.38 2.25
C ARG A 267 2.22 -3.10 2.13
N ALA A 268 3.11 -3.03 1.15
CA ALA A 268 3.90 -1.83 0.90
C ALA A 268 3.00 -0.62 0.63
N THR A 269 3.37 0.53 1.23
CA THR A 269 2.87 1.86 0.88
C THR A 269 4.04 2.84 0.87
N SER A 270 3.77 4.09 0.53
CA SER A 270 4.78 5.12 0.32
C SER A 270 5.61 5.50 1.54
N GLY A 271 5.23 5.08 2.75
CA GLY A 271 6.06 5.34 3.93
C GLY A 271 7.45 4.70 3.86
N ILE A 272 7.64 3.63 3.07
CA ILE A 272 8.97 3.06 2.83
C ILE A 272 9.95 4.06 2.19
N HIS A 273 9.46 5.04 1.42
CA HIS A 273 10.31 6.07 0.82
C HIS A 273 11.06 6.92 1.86
N LEU A 274 10.47 7.03 3.06
CA LEU A 274 11.07 7.73 4.19
C LEU A 274 11.99 6.82 5.03
N LEU A 275 11.66 5.52 5.11
CA LEU A 275 12.37 4.54 5.94
C LEU A 275 13.55 3.86 5.26
N ALA A 276 13.58 3.73 3.93
CA ALA A 276 14.55 2.86 3.26
C ALA A 276 16.02 3.22 3.48
N GLY A 277 16.33 4.50 3.74
CA GLY A 277 17.68 4.93 4.10
C GLY A 277 18.08 4.62 5.56
N ALA A 278 17.10 4.29 6.40
CA ALA A 278 17.23 4.02 7.83
C ALA A 278 17.08 2.54 8.19
N LEU A 279 16.64 1.72 7.25
CA LEU A 279 16.28 0.32 7.47
C LEU A 279 17.14 -0.60 6.62
N SER A 280 17.67 -1.64 7.24
CA SER A 280 18.28 -2.77 6.53
C SER A 280 17.90 -4.09 7.20
N TYR A 281 18.07 -5.20 6.49
CA TYR A 281 17.88 -6.53 7.04
C TYR A 281 19.20 -7.30 7.01
N SER A 282 19.68 -7.72 8.18
CA SER A 282 20.90 -8.52 8.28
C SER A 282 20.57 -9.99 8.00
N GLY A 283 21.09 -10.52 6.89
CA GLY A 283 20.92 -11.93 6.55
C GLY A 283 21.60 -12.88 7.54
N SER A 284 22.72 -12.47 8.15
CA SER A 284 23.45 -13.28 9.14
C SER A 284 22.74 -13.32 10.49
N LEU A 285 22.22 -12.19 10.95
CA LEU A 285 21.49 -12.08 12.22
C LEU A 285 20.01 -12.47 12.08
N LYS A 286 19.51 -12.59 10.84
CA LYS A 286 18.09 -12.76 10.51
C LYS A 286 17.21 -11.75 11.28
N SER A 287 17.62 -10.48 11.22
CA SER A 287 17.00 -9.42 12.02
C SER A 287 17.03 -8.08 11.30
N TRP A 288 16.02 -7.26 11.54
CA TRP A 288 15.96 -5.86 11.11
C TRP A 288 16.93 -4.97 11.89
N GLN A 289 17.59 -4.07 11.18
CA GLN A 289 18.44 -3.02 11.73
C GLN A 289 17.83 -1.67 11.37
N PHE A 290 17.64 -0.81 12.38
CA PHE A 290 16.97 0.47 12.21
C PHE A 290 17.78 1.60 12.83
N ASN A 291 18.03 2.66 12.06
CA ASN A 291 18.66 3.89 12.53
C ASN A 291 17.70 5.07 12.38
N PRO A 292 17.06 5.55 13.47
CA PRO A 292 16.07 6.63 13.41
C PRO A 292 16.63 7.96 12.90
N GLU A 293 17.94 8.21 13.03
CA GLU A 293 18.59 9.45 12.56
C GLU A 293 18.64 9.54 11.03
N ARG A 294 18.55 8.40 10.33
CA ARG A 294 18.61 8.33 8.87
C ARG A 294 17.23 8.37 8.20
N VAL A 295 16.16 8.44 8.99
CA VAL A 295 14.79 8.51 8.47
C VAL A 295 14.61 9.84 7.76
N GLN A 296 14.19 9.80 6.50
CA GLN A 296 14.08 11.00 5.68
C GLN A 296 12.96 11.91 6.19
N THR A 297 13.21 13.22 6.13
CA THR A 297 12.18 14.22 6.43
C THR A 297 11.14 14.30 5.32
N ASN A 298 11.58 14.31 4.07
CA ASN A 298 10.72 14.46 2.90
C ASN A 298 11.12 13.51 1.78
N ALA A 299 10.15 12.88 1.13
CA ALA A 299 10.35 12.11 -0.09
C ALA A 299 9.26 12.45 -1.13
N ALA A 300 9.62 12.39 -2.41
CA ALA A 300 8.70 12.58 -3.51
C ALA A 300 8.89 11.45 -4.52
N VAL A 301 7.80 10.96 -5.09
CA VAL A 301 7.86 9.92 -6.13
C VAL A 301 8.73 10.39 -7.30
N SER A 302 8.55 11.64 -7.73
CA SER A 302 9.43 12.27 -8.70
C SER A 302 9.49 13.77 -8.46
N LYS A 303 10.70 14.35 -8.44
CA LYS A 303 10.83 15.81 -8.35
C LYS A 303 10.14 16.52 -9.50
N LYS A 304 10.11 15.92 -10.68
CA LYS A 304 9.54 16.50 -11.91
C LYS A 304 8.03 16.72 -11.83
N MET A 305 7.34 16.06 -10.90
CA MET A 305 5.89 16.22 -10.70
C MET A 305 5.50 17.58 -10.09
N TRP A 306 6.45 18.38 -9.60
CA TRP A 306 6.16 19.71 -9.05
C TRP A 306 5.32 20.59 -10.00
N ARG A 307 5.54 20.45 -11.33
CA ARG A 307 4.83 21.23 -12.35
C ARG A 307 3.33 20.93 -12.39
N LEU A 308 2.94 19.68 -12.14
CA LEU A 308 1.54 19.26 -12.10
C LEU A 308 0.80 19.99 -10.97
N PHE A 309 1.46 20.10 -9.81
CA PHE A 309 0.86 20.67 -8.61
C PHE A 309 1.07 22.18 -8.45
N ALA A 310 2.05 22.77 -9.12
CA ALA A 310 2.23 24.23 -9.14
C ALA A 310 1.00 24.95 -9.72
N TRP A 311 0.28 24.32 -10.65
CA TRP A 311 -0.97 24.85 -11.19
C TRP A 311 -2.16 24.61 -10.26
N GLN A 312 -2.22 23.44 -9.61
CA GLN A 312 -3.31 23.00 -8.74
C GLN A 312 -3.29 23.68 -7.36
N ALA A 313 -2.11 24.01 -6.83
CA ALA A 313 -1.94 24.54 -5.48
C ALA A 313 -2.21 26.03 -5.33
N ARG A 314 -2.54 26.75 -6.42
CA ARG A 314 -2.66 28.22 -6.46
C ARG A 314 -3.59 28.85 -5.40
N ARG A 315 -4.44 28.07 -4.74
CA ARG A 315 -5.36 28.53 -3.67
C ARG A 315 -4.77 28.42 -2.25
N GLU A 316 -3.76 27.60 -2.03
CA GLU A 316 -3.21 27.28 -0.69
C GLU A 316 -1.68 27.45 -0.60
N LYS A 317 -0.97 27.34 -1.73
CA LYS A 317 0.47 27.55 -1.83
C LYS A 317 0.85 28.24 -3.13
N THR A 318 1.90 29.03 -3.09
CA THR A 318 2.54 29.62 -4.27
C THR A 318 3.32 28.57 -5.06
N CYS A 319 3.53 28.80 -6.36
CA CYS A 319 4.38 27.94 -7.19
C CYS A 319 5.80 27.78 -6.62
N ARG A 320 6.32 28.82 -5.96
CA ARG A 320 7.65 28.83 -5.34
C ARG A 320 7.73 27.88 -4.15
N GLU A 321 6.69 27.83 -3.33
CA GLU A 321 6.60 26.91 -2.19
C GLU A 321 6.48 25.45 -2.67
N VAL A 322 5.65 25.18 -3.69
CA VAL A 322 5.56 23.83 -4.27
C VAL A 322 6.91 23.39 -4.83
N TRP A 323 7.59 24.28 -5.57
CA TRP A 323 8.93 23.96 -6.08
C TRP A 323 9.93 23.70 -4.96
N ALA A 324 9.93 24.53 -3.91
CA ALA A 324 10.82 24.37 -2.76
C ALA A 324 10.59 23.03 -2.04
N ASP A 325 9.33 22.64 -1.85
CA ASP A 325 8.97 21.35 -1.25
C ASP A 325 9.59 20.19 -2.05
N TYR A 326 9.33 20.13 -3.36
CA TYR A 326 9.90 19.09 -4.24
C TYR A 326 11.42 19.15 -4.35
N ALA A 327 12.02 20.34 -4.34
CA ALA A 327 13.47 20.50 -4.38
C ALA A 327 14.13 19.89 -3.14
N ALA A 328 13.54 20.08 -1.96
CA ALA A 328 14.02 19.58 -0.68
C ALA A 328 13.77 18.07 -0.46
N ALA A 329 12.85 17.45 -1.18
CA ALA A 329 12.55 16.02 -1.03
C ALA A 329 13.64 15.12 -1.59
N ARG A 330 13.72 13.89 -1.08
CA ARG A 330 14.40 12.79 -1.77
C ARG A 330 13.60 12.40 -3.01
N ASP A 331 14.26 12.30 -4.17
CA ASP A 331 13.62 11.80 -5.40
C ASP A 331 13.71 10.27 -5.44
N VAL A 332 12.58 9.59 -5.31
CA VAL A 332 12.52 8.12 -5.32
C VAL A 332 12.94 7.55 -6.67
N LEU A 333 12.59 8.25 -7.75
CA LEU A 333 12.83 7.84 -9.14
C LEU A 333 14.08 8.48 -9.75
N ALA A 334 14.99 9.01 -8.94
CA ALA A 334 16.23 9.65 -9.39
C ALA A 334 17.03 8.77 -10.38
N ASP A 335 17.09 7.47 -10.09
CA ASP A 335 17.91 6.50 -10.83
C ASP A 335 17.17 5.89 -12.04
N ILE A 336 15.92 6.28 -12.28
CA ILE A 336 15.10 5.76 -13.39
C ILE A 336 15.19 6.71 -14.58
N SER A 337 15.66 6.19 -15.72
CA SER A 337 15.76 6.97 -16.95
C SER A 337 14.38 7.38 -17.48
N ALA A 338 14.31 8.48 -18.21
CA ALA A 338 13.06 8.91 -18.84
C ALA A 338 12.52 7.87 -19.83
N ARG A 339 13.41 7.13 -20.50
CA ARG A 339 13.05 6.04 -21.42
C ARG A 339 12.37 4.89 -20.67
N ASP A 340 12.92 4.47 -19.54
CA ASP A 340 12.40 3.36 -18.76
C ASP A 340 11.04 3.70 -18.14
N LEU A 341 10.91 4.93 -17.62
CA LEU A 341 9.63 5.45 -17.16
C LEU A 341 8.60 5.49 -18.30
N ALA A 342 8.98 5.93 -19.51
CA ALA A 342 8.08 5.97 -20.66
C ALA A 342 7.64 4.57 -21.10
N LEU A 343 8.52 3.57 -21.06
CA LEU A 343 8.17 2.18 -21.36
C LEU A 343 7.19 1.60 -20.33
N SER A 344 7.45 1.83 -19.04
CA SER A 344 6.56 1.35 -17.97
C SER A 344 5.19 2.01 -18.04
N MET A 345 5.15 3.34 -18.16
CA MET A 345 3.90 4.09 -18.31
C MET A 345 3.18 3.77 -19.62
N GLY A 346 3.91 3.50 -20.69
CA GLY A 346 3.36 3.10 -21.98
C GLY A 346 2.64 1.76 -21.93
N GLU A 347 3.19 0.77 -21.21
CA GLU A 347 2.52 -0.51 -20.98
C GLU A 347 1.22 -0.33 -20.17
N LEU A 348 1.27 0.44 -19.08
CA LEU A 348 0.07 0.73 -18.28
C LEU A 348 -0.99 1.49 -19.08
N ALA A 349 -0.58 2.48 -19.89
CA ALA A 349 -1.48 3.23 -20.76
C ALA A 349 -2.13 2.34 -21.83
N TRP A 350 -1.36 1.40 -22.40
CA TRP A 350 -1.89 0.43 -23.35
C TRP A 350 -2.92 -0.51 -22.71
N ILE A 351 -2.66 -1.00 -21.49
CA ILE A 351 -3.62 -1.81 -20.73
C ILE A 351 -4.88 -1.00 -20.43
N ALA A 352 -4.73 0.24 -19.96
CA ALA A 352 -5.83 1.15 -19.65
C ALA A 352 -6.72 1.37 -20.88
N TRP A 353 -6.12 1.69 -22.03
CA TRP A 353 -6.82 1.87 -23.30
C TRP A 353 -7.54 0.60 -23.75
N ARG A 354 -6.85 -0.56 -23.76
CA ARG A 354 -7.41 -1.83 -24.21
C ARG A 354 -8.61 -2.29 -23.36
N LYS A 355 -8.57 -2.04 -22.04
CA LYS A 355 -9.63 -2.44 -21.11
C LYS A 355 -10.68 -1.36 -20.87
N GLY A 356 -10.48 -0.14 -21.37
CA GLY A 356 -11.40 0.98 -21.12
C GLY A 356 -11.45 1.41 -19.65
N ILE A 357 -10.32 1.34 -18.94
CA ILE A 357 -10.23 1.61 -17.49
C ILE A 357 -9.26 2.76 -17.19
N ALA A 358 -9.33 3.32 -15.98
CA ALA A 358 -8.39 4.36 -15.56
C ALA A 358 -6.96 3.81 -15.43
N LEU A 359 -5.96 4.68 -15.57
CA LEU A 359 -4.54 4.30 -15.49
C LEU A 359 -4.17 3.70 -14.12
N SER A 360 -4.77 4.20 -13.03
CA SER A 360 -4.62 3.63 -11.69
C SER A 360 -5.10 2.18 -11.64
N ASP A 361 -6.24 1.90 -12.28
CA ASP A 361 -6.86 0.57 -12.29
C ASP A 361 -6.02 -0.39 -13.15
N ALA A 362 -5.50 0.09 -14.28
CA ALA A 362 -4.58 -0.65 -15.14
C ALA A 362 -3.32 -1.13 -14.41
N SER A 363 -2.83 -0.37 -13.42
CA SER A 363 -1.64 -0.75 -12.64
C SER A 363 -1.83 -2.01 -11.79
N THR A 364 -3.08 -2.42 -11.51
CA THR A 364 -3.39 -3.61 -10.71
C THR A 364 -4.40 -4.56 -11.36
N ALA A 365 -4.85 -4.29 -12.60
CA ALA A 365 -5.98 -4.97 -13.23
C ALA A 365 -5.89 -6.51 -13.31
N ASP A 366 -4.69 -7.07 -13.24
CA ASP A 366 -4.39 -8.50 -13.35
C ASP A 366 -3.82 -9.11 -12.06
N ILE A 367 -3.63 -8.30 -11.01
CA ILE A 367 -3.20 -8.69 -9.66
C ILE A 367 -4.18 -8.23 -8.56
N GLU A 368 -5.28 -7.58 -8.93
CA GLU A 368 -6.29 -7.12 -7.98
C GLU A 368 -7.11 -8.26 -7.40
N TRP A 369 -7.35 -8.21 -6.09
CA TRP A 369 -8.17 -9.16 -5.35
C TRP A 369 -9.30 -8.41 -4.62
N ASN A 370 -10.54 -8.77 -4.92
CA ASN A 370 -11.73 -8.06 -4.44
C ASN A 370 -12.66 -8.96 -3.61
N GLY A 371 -12.12 -9.97 -2.93
CA GLY A 371 -12.93 -10.95 -2.19
C GLY A 371 -13.20 -12.25 -2.95
N ASP A 372 -12.79 -12.32 -4.22
CA ASP A 372 -13.06 -13.45 -5.11
C ASP A 372 -12.32 -14.73 -4.65
N ALA A 373 -12.92 -15.89 -4.90
CA ALA A 373 -12.20 -17.15 -4.76
C ALA A 373 -11.06 -17.19 -5.81
N PRO A 374 -9.83 -17.60 -5.43
CA PRO A 374 -8.69 -17.69 -6.36
C PRO A 374 -8.92 -18.68 -7.51
#